data_AF-A0A7K7Q3E9-F1
#
_entry.id   AF-A0A7K7Q3E9-F1
#
_cell.length_a   1.000
_cell.length_b   1.000
_cell.length_c   1.000
_cell.angle_alpha   90.00
_cell.angle_beta   90.00
_cell.angle_gamma   90.00
#
_symmetry.space_group_name_H-M   'P 1'
#
loop_
_entity.id
_entity.type
_entity.pdbx_description
1 polymer ?
#
loop_
_entity_poly.entity_id
_entity_poly.type
_entity_poly.pdbx_seq_one_letter_code
_entity_poly.pdbx_strand_id
1 'polypeptide(L)'
;LKRMTKLPSPRFMATHLRPENLPKSIFQNKVKILLLIRNPKDVATSFYHFCNGLATLPSYETWDEFFTDFMTKKMAWGCYFEYLSEWNKYADQENIMPITYEEVKE
;
A
#
# COMPACT_ATOMS: atom_id res chain seq x y z
N LEU A 1 -15.46 3.43 -9.92
CA LEU A 1 -16.69 2.95 -9.24
C LEU A 1 -17.79 2.44 -10.19
N LYS A 2 -18.10 3.06 -11.34
CA LYS A 2 -19.12 2.58 -12.30
C LYS A 2 -18.92 1.13 -12.80
N ARG A 3 -17.69 0.61 -12.80
CA ARG A 3 -17.40 -0.81 -13.09
C ARG A 3 -17.78 -1.72 -11.92
N MET A 4 -17.55 -1.26 -10.68
CA MET A 4 -17.84 -2.02 -9.45
C MET A 4 -19.34 -2.21 -9.21
N THR A 5 -20.19 -1.32 -9.72
CA THR A 5 -21.65 -1.47 -9.61
C THR A 5 -22.20 -2.58 -10.50
N LYS A 6 -21.41 -3.08 -11.48
CA LYS A 6 -21.79 -4.18 -12.37
C LYS A 6 -21.36 -5.56 -11.85
N LEU A 7 -20.51 -5.61 -10.83
CA LEU A 7 -20.02 -6.87 -10.26
C LEU A 7 -20.99 -7.40 -9.19
N PRO A 8 -21.24 -8.72 -9.13
CA PRO A 8 -22.05 -9.32 -8.08
C PRO A 8 -21.36 -9.18 -6.71
N SER A 9 -22.17 -9.26 -5.64
CA SER A 9 -21.67 -9.28 -4.26
C SER A 9 -21.16 -10.68 -3.89
N PRO A 10 -20.11 -10.82 -3.06
CA PRO A 10 -19.27 -9.77 -2.47
C PRO A 10 -18.22 -9.20 -3.44
N ARG A 11 -17.89 -7.91 -3.26
CA ARG A 11 -16.93 -7.18 -4.10
C ARG A 11 -15.64 -6.92 -3.32
N PHE A 12 -14.52 -7.39 -3.85
CA PHE A 12 -13.19 -7.18 -3.28
C PHE A 12 -12.37 -6.26 -4.18
N MET A 13 -11.59 -5.37 -3.57
CA MET A 13 -10.58 -4.57 -4.25
C MET A 13 -9.32 -4.54 -3.40
N ALA A 14 -8.17 -4.51 -4.07
CA ALA A 14 -6.88 -4.25 -3.45
C ALA A 14 -6.28 -3.00 -4.09
N THR A 15 -5.56 -2.21 -3.31
CA THR A 15 -4.91 -0.99 -3.78
C THR A 15 -3.76 -0.60 -2.86
N HIS A 16 -2.75 0.06 -3.42
CA HIS A 16 -1.65 0.69 -2.68
C HIS A 16 -1.80 2.22 -2.63
N LEU A 17 -2.98 2.75 -3.00
CA LEU A 17 -3.23 4.20 -2.99
C LEU A 17 -3.32 4.73 -1.56
N ARG A 18 -2.89 5.98 -1.39
CA ARG A 18 -3.08 6.73 -0.15
C ARG A 18 -4.53 7.22 -0.02
N PRO A 19 -5.03 7.52 1.20
CA PRO A 19 -6.42 7.91 1.43
C PRO A 19 -6.90 9.07 0.56
N GLU A 20 -6.05 10.08 0.33
CA GLU A 20 -6.36 11.27 -0.47
C GLU A 20 -6.57 10.96 -1.96
N ASN A 21 -6.05 9.83 -2.44
CA ASN A 21 -6.21 9.38 -3.82
C ASN A 21 -7.41 8.44 -3.99
N LEU A 22 -8.09 8.07 -2.91
CA LEU A 22 -9.29 7.24 -2.96
C LEU A 22 -10.56 8.09 -3.17
N PRO A 23 -11.59 7.54 -3.86
CA PRO A 23 -12.88 8.21 -3.95
C PRO A 23 -13.46 8.50 -2.56
N LYS A 24 -13.84 9.75 -2.30
CA LYS A 24 -14.45 10.18 -1.02
C LYS A 24 -15.62 9.30 -0.57
N SER A 25 -16.36 8.73 -1.53
CA SER A 25 -17.47 7.81 -1.27
C SER A 25 -17.06 6.55 -0.49
N ILE A 26 -15.80 6.12 -0.55
CA ILE A 26 -15.30 4.97 0.23
C ILE A 26 -15.41 5.27 1.73
N PHE A 27 -14.96 6.45 2.14
CA PHE A 27 -15.02 6.89 3.53
C PHE A 27 -16.44 7.29 3.94
N GLN A 28 -17.18 8.00 3.08
CA GLN A 28 -18.57 8.40 3.36
C GLN A 28 -19.51 7.20 3.55
N ASN A 29 -19.34 6.15 2.74
CA ASN A 29 -20.17 4.94 2.82
C ASN A 29 -19.65 3.92 3.84
N LYS A 30 -18.63 4.28 4.65
CA LYS A 30 -18.00 3.40 5.65
C LYS A 30 -17.67 2.01 5.11
N VAL A 31 -17.07 1.95 3.92
CA VAL A 31 -16.63 0.68 3.33
C VAL A 31 -15.60 0.03 4.27
N LYS A 32 -15.70 -1.29 4.47
CA LYS A 32 -14.73 -2.03 5.28
C LYS A 32 -13.37 -2.08 4.59
N ILE A 33 -12.32 -1.68 5.29
CA ILE A 33 -10.93 -1.66 4.78
C ILE A 33 -10.06 -2.49 5.72
N LEU A 34 -9.30 -3.41 5.12
CA LEU A 34 -8.18 -4.07 5.78
C LEU A 34 -6.91 -3.33 5.37
N LEU A 35 -6.23 -2.71 6.32
CA LEU A 35 -4.98 -1.98 6.09
C LEU A 35 -3.79 -2.87 6.47
N LEU A 36 -3.15 -3.47 5.47
CA LEU A 36 -1.97 -4.30 5.67
C LEU A 36 -0.71 -3.44 5.79
N ILE A 37 0.03 -3.61 6.89
CA ILE A 37 1.29 -2.92 7.22
C ILE A 37 2.38 -3.98 7.37
N ARG A 38 3.65 -3.62 7.16
CA ARG A 38 4.78 -4.54 7.33
C ARG A 38 5.99 -3.78 7.84
N ASN A 39 6.92 -4.45 8.50
CA ASN A 39 8.20 -3.86 8.87
C ASN A 39 8.87 -3.17 7.65
N PRO A 40 9.19 -1.86 7.71
CA PRO A 40 9.77 -1.13 6.58
C PRO A 40 11.06 -1.72 6.04
N LYS A 41 11.88 -2.38 6.87
CA LYS A 41 13.12 -3.04 6.43
C LYS A 41 12.80 -4.21 5.49
N ASP A 42 11.81 -5.01 5.87
CA ASP A 42 11.38 -6.16 5.08
C ASP A 42 10.62 -5.73 3.82
N VAL A 43 9.90 -4.60 3.88
CA VAL A 43 9.30 -3.95 2.70
C VAL A 43 10.39 -3.53 1.72
N ALA A 44 11.45 -2.87 2.18
CA ALA A 44 12.56 -2.44 1.33
C ALA A 44 13.21 -3.64 0.64
N THR A 45 13.55 -4.70 1.40
CA THR A 45 14.16 -5.91 0.83
C THR A 45 13.25 -6.59 -0.19
N SER A 46 11.96 -6.75 0.14
CA SER A 46 10.99 -7.34 -0.77
C SER A 46 10.82 -6.51 -2.05
N PHE A 47 10.82 -5.18 -1.94
CA PHE A 47 10.60 -4.29 -3.07
C PHE A 47 11.81 -4.21 -3.99
N TYR A 48 13.04 -4.27 -3.45
CA TYR A 48 14.25 -4.39 -4.27
C TYR A 48 14.19 -5.60 -5.21
N HIS A 49 13.86 -6.78 -4.67
CA HIS A 49 13.72 -7.99 -5.48
C HIS A 49 12.55 -7.89 -6.46
N PHE A 50 11.44 -7.24 -6.07
CA PHE A 50 10.30 -7.03 -6.96
C PHE A 50 10.63 -6.12 -8.14
N CYS A 51 11.36 -5.01 -7.93
CA CYS A 51 11.85 -4.13 -8.99
C CYS A 51 12.74 -4.89 -9.98
N ASN A 52 13.65 -5.72 -9.47
CA ASN A 52 14.58 -6.49 -10.30
C ASN A 52 13.95 -7.70 -10.98
N GLY A 53 12.77 -8.15 -10.54
CA GLY A 53 12.02 -9.26 -11.13
C GLY A 53 10.94 -8.82 -12.12
N LEU A 54 10.56 -7.55 -12.16
CA LEU A 54 9.44 -7.05 -12.96
C LEU A 54 9.91 -6.07 -14.04
N ALA A 55 9.81 -6.48 -15.30
CA ALA A 55 10.31 -5.71 -16.46
C ALA A 55 9.69 -4.31 -16.65
N THR A 56 8.56 -4.02 -16.00
CA THR A 56 7.90 -2.72 -16.08
C THR A 56 8.38 -1.72 -15.03
N LEU A 57 9.26 -2.12 -14.11
CA LEU A 57 9.87 -1.23 -13.12
C LEU A 57 11.36 -1.02 -13.46
N PRO A 58 11.95 0.12 -13.04
CA PRO A 58 13.39 0.28 -13.09
C PRO A 58 14.06 -0.82 -12.29
N SER A 59 15.00 -1.53 -12.91
CA SER A 59 15.90 -2.43 -12.21
C SER A 59 17.03 -1.64 -11.56
N TYR A 60 17.49 -2.10 -10.41
CA TYR A 60 18.58 -1.53 -9.65
C TYR A 60 19.79 -2.45 -9.71
N GLU A 61 20.94 -1.91 -10.13
CA GLU A 61 22.20 -2.65 -10.18
C GLU A 61 22.71 -2.97 -8.77
N THR A 62 22.53 -2.03 -7.84
CA THR A 62 22.98 -2.18 -6.45
C THR A 62 21.87 -1.94 -5.43
N TRP A 63 22.05 -2.53 -4.24
CA TRP A 63 21.16 -2.29 -3.10
C TRP A 63 21.19 -0.83 -2.63
N ASP A 64 22.36 -0.19 -2.61
CA ASP A 64 22.52 1.16 -2.07
C ASP A 64 21.81 2.22 -2.93
N GLU A 65 21.82 2.06 -4.25
CA GLU A 65 21.03 2.90 -5.18
C GLU A 65 19.53 2.74 -4.91
N PHE A 66 19.05 1.50 -4.84
CA PHE A 66 17.65 1.22 -4.51
C PHE A 66 17.26 1.83 -3.17
N PHE A 67 18.07 1.59 -2.13
CA PHE A 67 17.77 2.04 -0.78
C PHE A 67 17.75 3.56 -0.69
N THR A 68 18.66 4.24 -1.39
CA THR A 68 18.64 5.71 -1.51
C THR A 68 17.34 6.20 -2.12
N ASP A 69 16.88 5.61 -3.22
CA ASP A 69 15.64 6.01 -3.86
C ASP A 69 14.40 5.67 -3.01
N PHE A 70 14.41 4.52 -2.32
CA PHE A 70 13.36 4.09 -1.38
C PHE A 70 13.18 5.12 -0.25
N MET A 71 14.30 5.63 0.28
CA MET A 71 14.30 6.64 1.34
C MET A 71 13.98 8.06 0.86
N THR A 72 14.23 8.37 -0.43
CA THR A 72 14.11 9.74 -0.99
C THR A 72 12.84 9.98 -1.81
N LYS A 73 11.79 9.17 -1.58
CA LYS A 73 10.45 9.29 -2.21
C LYS A 73 10.42 9.08 -3.73
N LYS A 74 11.44 8.45 -4.31
CA LYS A 74 11.56 8.23 -5.75
C LYS A 74 10.94 6.93 -6.25
N MET A 75 10.30 6.16 -5.37
CA MET A 75 9.60 4.94 -5.76
C MET A 75 8.34 5.25 -6.56
N ALA A 76 7.91 4.30 -7.41
CA ALA A 76 6.70 4.42 -8.23
C ALA A 76 5.42 4.71 -7.42
N TRP A 77 5.35 4.25 -6.18
CA TRP A 77 4.23 4.48 -5.24
C TRP A 77 4.53 5.57 -4.19
N GLY A 78 5.60 6.33 -4.37
CA GLY A 78 6.02 7.36 -3.43
C GLY A 78 6.68 6.81 -2.18
N CYS A 79 6.60 7.57 -1.08
CA CYS A 79 7.28 7.24 0.16
C CYS A 79 6.45 6.32 1.05
N TYR A 80 7.01 5.16 1.44
CA TYR A 80 6.33 4.22 2.34
C TYR A 80 5.98 4.85 3.70
N PHE A 81 6.87 5.68 4.25
CA PHE A 81 6.63 6.34 5.54
C PHE A 81 5.51 7.37 5.46
N GLU A 82 5.38 8.09 4.34
CA GLU A 82 4.24 8.98 4.12
C GLU A 82 2.95 8.19 3.94
N TYR A 83 2.99 7.07 3.22
CA TYR A 83 1.84 6.16 3.11
C TYR A 83 1.33 5.73 4.49
N LEU A 84 2.24 5.28 5.38
CA LEU A 84 1.88 4.91 6.75
C LEU A 84 1.34 6.10 7.54
N SER A 85 2.00 7.25 7.46
CA SER A 85 1.57 8.47 8.16
C SER A 85 0.18 8.94 7.73
N GLU A 86 -0.14 8.89 6.43
CA GLU A 86 -1.45 9.28 5.92
C GLU A 86 -2.54 8.30 6.34
N TRP A 87 -2.29 7.00 6.25
CA TRP A 87 -3.24 5.98 6.69
C TRP A 87 -3.44 5.96 8.21
N ASN A 88 -2.41 6.28 8.99
CA ASN A 88 -2.49 6.33 10.45
C ASN A 88 -3.55 7.34 10.94
N LYS A 89 -3.83 8.39 10.18
CA LYS A 89 -4.91 9.37 10.49
C LYS A 89 -6.31 8.74 10.50
N TYR A 90 -6.45 7.55 9.93
CA TYR A 90 -7.70 6.82 9.78
C TYR A 90 -7.72 5.50 10.57
N ALA A 91 -6.62 5.14 11.24
CA ALA A 91 -6.45 3.83 11.88
C ALA A 91 -7.49 3.54 12.99
N ASP A 92 -8.00 4.58 13.65
CA ASP A 92 -9.01 4.47 14.72
C ASP A 92 -10.46 4.42 14.20
N GLN A 93 -10.70 4.46 12.89
CA GLN A 93 -12.05 4.37 12.35
C GLN A 93 -12.60 2.94 12.42
N GLU A 94 -13.84 2.79 12.90
CA GLU A 94 -14.49 1.48 13.13
C GLU A 94 -14.53 0.56 11.89
N ASN A 95 -14.54 1.13 10.68
CA ASN A 95 -14.59 0.38 9.42
C ASN A 95 -13.20 0.11 8.82
N ILE A 96 -12.11 0.41 9.54
CA ILE A 96 -10.73 0.20 9.12
C ILE A 96 -10.05 -0.68 10.15
N MET A 97 -9.46 -1.78 9.69
CA MET A 97 -8.71 -2.70 10.53
C MET A 97 -7.25 -2.72 10.07
N PRO A 98 -6.34 -2.04 10.79
CA PRO A 98 -4.91 -2.23 10.63
C PRO A 98 -4.53 -3.66 11.02
N ILE A 99 -3.69 -4.28 10.22
CA ILE A 99 -3.08 -5.57 10.51
C ILE A 99 -1.65 -5.56 9.99
N THR A 100 -0.73 -6.18 10.71
CA THR A 100 0.65 -6.34 10.25
C THR A 100 0.83 -7.66 9.50
N TYR A 101 1.75 -7.68 8.53
CA TYR A 101 2.13 -8.88 7.82
C TYR A 101 2.71 -9.93 8.77
N GLU A 102 3.41 -9.47 9.80
CA GLU A 102 3.99 -10.29 10.85
C GLU A 102 2.91 -11.05 11.64
N GLU A 103 1.82 -10.38 12.03
CA GLU A 103 0.66 -11.03 12.69
C GLU A 103 -0.06 -12.06 11.81
N VAL A 104 -0.07 -11.87 10.49
CA VAL A 104 -0.71 -12.82 9.55
C VAL A 104 0.16 -14.04 9.29
N LYS A 105 1.49 -13.90 9.44
CA LYS A 105 2.45 -14.98 9.17
C LYS A 105 2.52 -15.99 10.33
N GLU A 106 2.25 -15.53 11.55
CA GLU A 106 2.16 -16.36 12.75
C GLU A 106 0.88 -17.20 12.80
#